data_AF-A0A8J6REH1-F1
#
_entry.id   AF-A0A8J6REH1-F1
#
_cell.length_a   1.000
_cell.length_b   1.000
_cell.length_c   1.000
_cell.angle_alpha   90.00
_cell.angle_beta   90.00
_cell.angle_gamma   90.00
#
_symmetry.space_group_name_H-M   'P 1'
#
loop_
_entity.id
_entity.type
_entity.pdbx_description
1 polymer ?
#
loop_
_entity_poly.entity_id
_entity_poly.type
_entity_poly.pdbx_seq_one_letter_code
_entity_poly.pdbx_strand_id
1 'polypeptide(L)'
;MDASFPDNSLESSLEKSSLAQSEHLVQEKAEVSVTTPPTQPQEQKENVPGLMGQAAYGVSRFFLLLVDYCEERAILIFLLLLAYGGWFLLCRTGQDISNKLFNSYEHSIVSSNIKDSNFREKYQESLRPYVNDLNSPEPVKERLIAQALEVKIKAVSEFEMTKYFYTQFFVAVSMASIGAVISAVTLFSMSKSGWDNCKSRPLVTIFVVSSGITVFFSSSIFIFQLESNIAENKKLYLGYAALEDRILSYLSTKQFALSTVDAPVNPGQAKTRSFIDKTTEVISYIDGELAAINNIAIGFDAAKIPNYQDLQKLTNEASPGKSSQ
;
A
#
# COMPACT_ATOMS: atom_id res chain seq x y z
N MET A 1 25.56 -2.92 -28.80
CA MET A 1 25.62 -3.50 -27.45
C MET A 1 24.18 -3.73 -27.06
N ASP A 2 23.68 -4.91 -27.39
CA ASP A 2 22.26 -5.23 -27.32
C ASP A 2 21.93 -5.73 -25.91
N ALA A 3 21.34 -4.86 -25.09
CA ALA A 3 20.74 -5.24 -23.83
C ALA A 3 19.31 -5.70 -24.11
N SER A 4 19.15 -6.99 -24.41
CA SER A 4 17.85 -7.66 -24.41
C SER A 4 17.31 -7.70 -22.97
N PHE A 5 16.18 -7.03 -22.73
CA PHE A 5 15.44 -7.18 -21.49
C PHE A 5 14.86 -8.61 -21.41
N PRO A 6 14.90 -9.28 -20.24
CA PRO A 6 14.31 -10.60 -20.09
C PRO A 6 12.78 -10.50 -20.05
N ASP A 7 12.13 -11.40 -20.79
CA ASP A 7 10.69 -11.62 -20.81
C ASP A 7 10.12 -11.90 -19.41
N ASN A 8 9.03 -11.19 -19.07
CA ASN A 8 8.19 -11.40 -17.88
C ASN A 8 7.37 -12.70 -17.97
N SER A 9 8.04 -13.85 -18.03
CA SER A 9 7.40 -15.18 -18.06
C SER A 9 7.17 -15.80 -16.67
N LEU A 10 7.59 -15.12 -15.59
CA LEU A 10 7.55 -15.66 -14.22
C LEU A 10 6.18 -15.55 -13.51
N GLU A 11 5.23 -14.77 -14.01
CA GLU A 11 3.90 -14.64 -13.37
C GLU A 11 2.95 -15.82 -13.66
N SER A 12 3.22 -16.65 -14.68
CA SER A 12 2.35 -17.78 -15.02
C SER A 12 2.59 -19.06 -14.19
N SER A 13 3.65 -19.09 -13.36
CA SER A 13 4.07 -20.29 -12.63
C SER A 13 3.62 -20.34 -11.16
N LEU A 14 3.08 -19.24 -10.62
CA LEU A 14 2.62 -19.18 -9.21
C LEU A 14 1.12 -19.46 -9.03
N GLU A 15 0.32 -19.45 -10.11
CA GLU A 15 -1.14 -19.69 -10.04
C GLU A 15 -1.56 -21.17 -10.16
N LYS A 16 -0.64 -22.10 -10.45
CA LYS A 16 -0.96 -23.53 -10.64
C LYS A 16 -0.65 -24.44 -9.46
N SER A 17 -0.13 -23.91 -8.34
CA SER A 17 0.30 -24.72 -7.20
C SER A 17 -0.70 -24.80 -6.04
N SER A 18 -1.83 -24.11 -6.06
CA SER A 18 -2.79 -24.09 -4.93
C SER A 18 -4.06 -24.93 -5.13
N LEU A 19 -4.21 -25.61 -6.28
CA LEU A 19 -5.45 -26.29 -6.66
C LEU A 19 -5.32 -27.83 -6.80
N ALA A 20 -4.36 -28.43 -6.10
CA ALA A 20 -4.18 -29.89 -6.08
C ALA A 20 -3.83 -30.38 -4.67
N GLN A 21 -4.77 -30.26 -3.72
CA GLN A 21 -4.76 -31.08 -2.52
C GLN A 21 -6.18 -31.16 -1.92
N SER A 22 -7.05 -31.83 -2.65
CA SER A 22 -8.23 -32.48 -2.11
C SER A 22 -7.83 -33.85 -1.54
N GLU A 23 -8.65 -34.32 -0.60
CA GLU A 23 -8.90 -35.75 -0.34
C GLU A 23 -7.81 -36.56 0.38
N HIS A 24 -7.92 -36.62 1.71
CA HIS A 24 -7.88 -37.88 2.45
C HIS A 24 -8.26 -37.64 3.92
N LEU A 25 -9.43 -38.14 4.36
CA LEU A 25 -9.57 -39.10 5.48
C LEU A 25 -11.02 -39.22 5.95
N VAL A 26 -11.49 -40.45 5.80
CA VAL A 26 -12.77 -41.00 6.22
C VAL A 26 -12.51 -41.84 7.49
N GLN A 27 -13.47 -41.74 8.43
CA GLN A 27 -13.90 -42.74 9.44
C GLN A 27 -13.15 -42.96 10.77
N GLU A 28 -13.99 -43.46 11.70
CA GLU A 28 -13.78 -43.99 13.06
C GLU A 28 -13.70 -42.91 14.18
N LYS A 29 -14.40 -43.00 15.34
CA LYS A 29 -14.98 -44.15 16.05
C LYS A 29 -15.83 -43.70 17.26
N ALA A 30 -16.81 -44.55 17.60
CA ALA A 30 -17.40 -44.86 18.91
C ALA A 30 -18.22 -43.81 19.71
N GLU A 31 -19.53 -44.09 19.72
CA GLU A 31 -20.45 -43.87 20.85
C GLU A 31 -19.95 -44.54 22.13
N VAL A 32 -19.93 -43.80 23.24
CA VAL A 32 -19.93 -44.36 24.59
C VAL A 32 -21.00 -43.61 25.40
N SER A 33 -22.15 -44.26 25.51
CA SER A 33 -23.27 -43.88 26.38
C SER A 33 -22.93 -44.28 27.82
N VAL A 34 -22.74 -43.30 28.71
CA VAL A 34 -22.66 -43.53 30.17
C VAL A 34 -23.83 -42.84 30.84
N THR A 35 -24.77 -43.68 31.27
CA THR A 35 -25.93 -43.37 32.09
C THR A 35 -25.48 -43.08 33.53
N THR A 36 -25.76 -41.90 34.05
CA THR A 36 -25.61 -41.57 35.48
C THR A 36 -26.97 -41.42 36.18
N PRO A 37 -27.08 -41.82 37.45
CA PRO A 37 -28.35 -41.99 38.17
C PRO A 37 -28.93 -40.67 38.73
N PRO A 38 -30.23 -40.64 39.08
CA PRO A 38 -30.92 -39.44 39.54
C PRO A 38 -30.48 -39.03 40.95
N THR A 39 -29.95 -37.80 41.05
CA THR A 39 -29.65 -37.14 42.31
C THR A 39 -30.96 -36.65 42.96
N GLN A 40 -31.19 -37.10 44.20
CA GLN A 40 -32.32 -36.69 45.04
C GLN A 40 -32.29 -35.18 45.36
N PRO A 41 -33.46 -34.53 45.50
CA PRO A 41 -33.55 -33.15 45.93
C PRO A 41 -33.19 -33.06 47.43
N GLN A 42 -32.00 -32.54 47.72
CA GLN A 42 -31.69 -32.06 49.06
C GLN A 42 -32.35 -30.70 49.26
N GLU A 43 -33.25 -30.66 50.24
CA GLU A 43 -33.92 -29.48 50.77
C GLU A 43 -32.88 -28.52 51.34
N GLN A 44 -32.45 -27.55 50.53
CA GLN A 44 -31.61 -26.43 50.97
C GLN A 44 -32.47 -25.50 51.82
N LYS A 45 -32.27 -25.55 53.14
CA LYS A 45 -32.69 -24.50 54.07
C LYS A 45 -32.09 -23.16 53.60
N GLU A 46 -32.97 -22.30 53.12
CA GLU A 46 -32.69 -20.94 52.70
C GLU A 46 -32.19 -20.12 53.91
N ASN A 47 -30.88 -20.09 54.08
CA ASN A 47 -30.23 -19.26 55.08
C ASN A 47 -30.14 -17.86 54.49
N VAL A 48 -31.20 -17.06 54.69
CA VAL A 48 -31.28 -15.68 54.23
C VAL A 48 -30.12 -14.90 54.86
N PRO A 49 -29.11 -14.45 54.09
CA PRO A 49 -28.01 -13.69 54.66
C PRO A 49 -28.58 -12.38 55.18
N GLY A 50 -28.42 -12.13 56.49
CA GLY A 50 -28.84 -10.90 57.13
C GLY A 50 -28.28 -9.68 56.40
N LEU A 51 -29.01 -8.55 56.45
CA LEU A 51 -28.85 -7.32 55.68
C LEU A 51 -27.38 -6.83 55.48
N MET A 52 -26.46 -7.14 56.41
CA MET A 52 -25.03 -6.83 56.28
C MET A 52 -24.26 -7.73 55.29
N GLY A 53 -24.66 -8.99 55.08
CA GLY A 53 -24.01 -9.91 54.14
C GLY A 53 -24.27 -9.56 52.67
N GLN A 54 -25.43 -8.98 52.34
CA GLN A 54 -25.76 -8.56 50.97
C GLN A 54 -24.93 -7.35 50.51
N ALA A 55 -24.58 -6.43 51.43
CA ALA A 55 -23.72 -5.29 51.11
C ALA A 55 -22.27 -5.73 50.81
N ALA A 56 -21.72 -6.67 51.58
CA ALA A 56 -20.38 -7.21 51.33
C ALA A 56 -20.30 -8.01 50.02
N TYR A 57 -21.34 -8.78 49.69
CA TYR A 57 -21.43 -9.50 48.41
C TYR A 57 -21.57 -8.56 47.21
N GLY A 58 -22.29 -7.45 47.37
CA GLY A 58 -22.42 -6.41 46.34
C GLY A 58 -21.10 -5.72 46.01
N VAL A 59 -20.31 -5.37 47.03
CA VAL A 59 -19.01 -4.71 46.84
C VAL A 59 -17.98 -5.67 46.24
N SER A 60 -17.92 -6.92 46.70
CA SER A 60 -17.00 -7.92 46.12
C SER A 60 -17.34 -8.23 44.66
N ARG A 61 -18.63 -8.35 44.31
CA ARG A 61 -19.08 -8.55 42.93
C ARG A 61 -18.82 -7.33 42.05
N PHE A 62 -18.98 -6.12 42.59
CA PHE A 62 -18.65 -4.88 41.87
C PHE A 62 -17.14 -4.77 41.60
N PHE A 63 -16.29 -5.13 42.57
CA PHE A 63 -14.83 -5.15 42.37
C PHE A 63 -14.39 -6.20 41.36
N LEU A 64 -14.97 -7.40 41.36
CA LEU A 64 -14.70 -8.41 40.34
C LEU A 64 -15.13 -7.96 38.94
N LEU A 65 -16.30 -7.32 38.82
CA LEU A 65 -16.74 -6.72 37.56
C LEU A 65 -15.83 -5.56 37.10
N LEU A 66 -15.27 -4.79 38.03
CA LEU A 66 -14.32 -3.72 37.72
C LEU A 66 -12.95 -4.26 37.29
N VAL A 67 -12.51 -5.37 37.88
CA VAL A 67 -11.28 -6.08 37.50
C VAL A 67 -11.44 -6.72 36.12
N ASP A 68 -12.54 -7.46 35.89
CA ASP A 68 -12.86 -8.06 34.58
C ASP A 68 -12.99 -6.97 33.49
N TYR A 69 -13.60 -5.82 33.83
CA TYR A 69 -13.75 -4.69 32.91
C TYR A 69 -12.42 -3.97 32.64
N CYS A 70 -11.53 -3.88 33.64
CA CYS A 70 -10.17 -3.41 33.45
C CYS A 70 -9.34 -4.37 32.59
N GLU A 71 -9.55 -5.68 32.73
CA GLU A 71 -8.84 -6.72 31.99
C GLU A 71 -9.22 -6.71 30.50
N GLU A 72 -10.53 -6.62 30.18
CA GLU A 72 -10.99 -6.51 28.78
C GLU A 72 -10.46 -5.22 28.10
N ARG A 73 -10.45 -4.10 28.83
CA ARG A 73 -9.92 -2.83 28.31
C ARG A 73 -8.40 -2.85 28.17
N ALA A 74 -7.68 -3.49 29.09
CA ALA A 74 -6.24 -3.65 29.01
C ALA A 74 -5.84 -4.48 27.78
N ILE A 75 -6.57 -5.54 27.47
CA ILE A 75 -6.34 -6.35 26.26
C ILE A 75 -6.56 -5.51 24.99
N LEU A 76 -7.64 -4.72 24.93
CA LEU A 76 -7.89 -3.83 23.79
C LEU A 76 -6.79 -2.78 23.60
N ILE A 77 -6.38 -2.12 24.69
CA ILE A 77 -5.28 -1.14 24.66
C ILE A 77 -3.99 -1.81 24.20
N PHE A 78 -3.69 -3.00 24.71
CA PHE A 78 -2.51 -3.76 24.32
C PHE A 78 -2.53 -4.14 22.83
N LEU A 79 -3.67 -4.60 22.31
CA LEU A 79 -3.84 -4.92 20.88
C LEU A 79 -3.70 -3.67 20.00
N LEU A 80 -4.23 -2.53 20.42
CA LEU A 80 -4.04 -1.27 19.72
C LEU A 80 -2.57 -0.84 19.71
N LEU A 81 -1.86 -0.99 20.83
CA LEU A 81 -0.43 -0.71 20.90
C LEU A 81 0.39 -1.65 20.02
N LEU A 82 0.05 -2.94 19.96
CA LEU A 82 0.68 -3.90 19.05
C LEU A 82 0.39 -3.58 17.59
N ALA A 83 -0.85 -3.22 17.25
CA ALA A 83 -1.21 -2.83 15.89
C ALA A 83 -0.48 -1.55 15.47
N TYR A 84 -0.41 -0.55 16.35
CA TYR A 84 0.30 0.71 16.09
C TYR A 84 1.82 0.52 16.01
N GLY A 85 2.40 -0.25 16.95
CA GLY A 85 3.81 -0.59 16.94
C GLY A 85 4.20 -1.42 15.72
N GLY A 86 3.37 -2.39 15.35
CA GLY A 86 3.51 -3.19 14.12
C GLY A 86 3.44 -2.33 12.86
N TRP A 87 2.45 -1.44 12.77
CA TRP A 87 2.34 -0.45 11.69
C TRP A 87 3.61 0.40 11.56
N PHE A 88 4.12 0.95 12.68
CA PHE A 88 5.33 1.78 12.66
C PHE A 88 6.57 1.00 12.20
N LEU A 89 6.75 -0.23 12.68
CA LEU A 89 7.84 -1.11 12.24
C LEU A 89 7.72 -1.49 10.77
N LEU A 90 6.50 -1.76 10.29
CA LEU A 90 6.23 -2.03 8.87
C LEU A 90 6.50 -0.80 7.99
N CYS A 91 6.15 0.40 8.44
CA CYS A 91 6.51 1.64 7.73
C CYS A 91 8.03 1.80 7.63
N ARG A 92 8.76 1.56 8.72
CA ARG A 92 10.23 1.67 8.72
C ARG A 92 10.88 0.62 7.81
N THR A 93 10.46 -0.64 7.92
CA THR A 93 10.98 -1.73 7.08
C THR A 93 10.59 -1.56 5.61
N GLY A 94 9.37 -1.09 5.34
CA GLY A 94 8.91 -0.73 4.00
C GLY A 94 9.76 0.38 3.39
N GLN A 95 10.09 1.43 4.16
CA GLN A 95 11.02 2.46 3.72
C GLN A 95 12.40 1.90 3.42
N ASP A 96 12.95 1.03 4.28
CA ASP A 96 14.27 0.42 4.08
C ASP A 96 14.31 -0.50 2.85
N ILE A 97 13.27 -1.30 2.63
CA ILE A 97 13.13 -2.16 1.45
C ILE A 97 12.99 -1.31 0.20
N SER A 98 12.13 -0.30 0.23
CA SER A 98 11.93 0.64 -0.87
C SER A 98 13.26 1.34 -1.20
N ASN A 99 13.97 1.88 -0.21
CA ASN A 99 15.31 2.45 -0.39
C ASN A 99 16.24 1.45 -1.06
N LYS A 100 16.35 0.20 -0.58
CA LYS A 100 17.25 -0.79 -1.18
C LYS A 100 16.90 -1.12 -2.64
N LEU A 101 15.62 -1.30 -2.94
CA LEU A 101 15.14 -1.57 -4.30
C LEU A 101 15.43 -0.39 -5.23
N PHE A 102 15.17 0.83 -4.76
CA PHE A 102 15.28 2.04 -5.56
C PHE A 102 16.71 2.60 -5.65
N ASN A 103 17.58 2.36 -4.67
CA ASN A 103 18.99 2.75 -4.70
C ASN A 103 19.73 2.12 -5.90
N SER A 104 19.31 0.91 -6.33
CA SER A 104 19.87 0.29 -7.54
C SER A 104 19.57 1.08 -8.81
N TYR A 105 18.44 1.80 -8.85
CA TYR A 105 18.08 2.69 -9.96
C TYR A 105 18.76 4.06 -9.79
N GLU A 106 18.90 4.52 -8.55
CA GLU A 106 19.44 5.82 -8.19
C GLU A 106 20.91 6.00 -8.62
N HIS A 107 21.73 4.96 -8.53
CA HIS A 107 23.16 4.97 -8.90
C HIS A 107 23.46 5.30 -10.36
N SER A 108 22.48 5.21 -11.26
CA SER A 108 22.69 5.47 -12.69
C SER A 108 22.28 6.88 -13.14
N ILE A 109 21.29 7.50 -12.48
CA ILE A 109 20.63 8.71 -13.03
C ILE A 109 20.37 9.80 -11.98
N VAL A 110 20.20 9.51 -10.67
CA VAL A 110 19.55 10.47 -9.72
C VAL A 110 20.35 10.79 -8.45
N SER A 111 21.44 10.07 -8.14
CA SER A 111 22.05 10.02 -6.80
C SER A 111 22.76 11.28 -6.25
N SER A 112 22.69 12.44 -6.90
CA SER A 112 23.27 13.65 -6.31
C SER A 112 22.27 14.31 -5.37
N ASN A 113 22.32 13.95 -4.08
CA ASN A 113 21.67 14.59 -2.92
C ASN A 113 20.74 15.77 -3.27
N ILE A 114 19.51 15.50 -3.71
CA ILE A 114 18.54 16.56 -4.01
C ILE A 114 18.06 17.25 -2.73
N LYS A 115 18.32 16.62 -1.59
CA LYS A 115 18.18 17.22 -0.26
C LYS A 115 19.24 18.30 0.02
N ASP A 116 20.28 18.40 -0.80
CA ASP A 116 21.21 19.52 -0.75
C ASP A 116 20.49 20.79 -1.22
N SER A 117 20.41 21.80 -0.34
CA SER A 117 19.82 23.10 -0.68
C SER A 117 20.49 23.74 -1.91
N ASN A 118 21.75 23.37 -2.18
CA ASN A 118 22.54 23.89 -3.28
C ASN A 118 22.49 22.98 -4.53
N PHE A 119 21.63 21.96 -4.56
CA PHE A 119 21.49 21.05 -5.69
C PHE A 119 21.25 21.80 -7.01
N ARG A 120 20.36 22.79 -7.02
CA ARG A 120 20.03 23.58 -8.21
C ARG A 120 21.26 24.28 -8.77
N GLU A 121 22.01 24.96 -7.91
CA GLU A 121 23.22 25.70 -8.30
C GLU A 121 24.29 24.75 -8.83
N LYS A 122 24.59 23.66 -8.11
CA LYS A 122 25.56 22.63 -8.55
C LYS A 122 25.21 22.00 -9.89
N TYR A 123 23.92 21.72 -10.13
CA TYR A 123 23.45 21.15 -11.38
C TYR A 123 23.55 22.17 -12.53
N GLN A 124 23.21 23.44 -12.29
CA GLN A 124 23.40 24.48 -13.31
C GLN A 124 24.89 24.68 -13.63
N GLU A 125 25.74 24.74 -12.62
CA GLU A 125 27.19 24.86 -12.78
C GLU A 125 27.80 23.70 -13.57
N SER A 126 27.34 22.47 -13.36
CA SER A 126 27.82 21.30 -14.10
C SER A 126 27.46 21.33 -15.59
N LEU A 127 26.35 21.99 -15.96
CA LEU A 127 25.90 22.14 -17.35
C LEU A 127 26.56 23.32 -18.08
N ARG A 128 26.98 24.37 -17.36
CA ARG A 128 27.61 25.57 -17.94
C ARG A 128 28.73 25.30 -18.96
N PRO A 129 29.73 24.42 -18.72
CA PRO A 129 30.79 24.20 -19.71
C PRO A 129 30.26 23.70 -21.06
N TYR A 130 29.27 22.81 -21.06
CA TYR A 130 28.69 22.26 -22.29
C TYR A 130 27.82 23.28 -23.03
N VAL A 131 27.04 24.06 -22.27
CA VAL A 131 26.15 25.09 -22.84
C VAL A 131 26.95 26.27 -23.40
N ASN A 132 28.07 26.63 -22.78
CA ASN A 132 28.95 27.70 -23.26
C ASN A 132 29.56 27.40 -24.64
N ASP A 133 29.79 26.13 -24.95
CA ASP A 133 30.30 25.65 -26.25
C ASP A 133 29.23 25.67 -27.38
N LEU A 134 27.97 25.99 -27.06
CA LEU A 134 26.93 26.19 -28.06
C LEU A 134 27.05 27.57 -28.72
N ASN A 135 26.97 27.59 -30.06
CA ASN A 135 26.88 28.82 -30.84
C ASN A 135 25.44 29.37 -30.81
N SER A 136 25.00 29.86 -29.65
CA SER A 136 23.65 30.38 -29.43
C SER A 136 23.67 31.62 -28.53
N PRO A 137 22.67 32.52 -28.62
CA PRO A 137 22.57 33.68 -27.75
C PRO A 137 22.44 33.27 -26.27
N GLU A 138 23.00 34.07 -25.36
CA GLU A 138 22.94 33.85 -23.91
C GLU A 138 21.53 33.56 -23.35
N PRO A 139 20.45 34.27 -23.72
CA PRO A 139 19.12 33.95 -23.20
C PRO A 139 18.62 32.55 -23.61
N VAL A 140 19.09 32.03 -24.74
CA VAL A 140 18.74 30.67 -25.22
C VAL A 140 19.48 29.62 -24.39
N LYS A 141 20.75 29.89 -24.07
CA LYS A 141 21.59 29.05 -23.21
C LYS A 141 20.99 28.91 -21.81
N GLU A 142 20.65 30.04 -21.18
CA GLU A 142 20.06 30.06 -19.85
C GLU A 142 18.70 29.35 -19.81
N ARG A 143 17.88 29.51 -20.86
CA ARG A 143 16.60 28.77 -20.97
C ARG A 143 16.81 27.26 -21.06
N LEU A 144 17.80 26.80 -21.83
CA LEU A 144 18.10 25.37 -21.94
C LEU A 144 18.57 24.78 -20.60
N ILE A 145 19.40 25.52 -19.85
CA ILE A 145 19.82 25.13 -18.49
C ILE A 145 18.60 25.05 -17.56
N ALA A 146 17.71 26.05 -17.60
CA ALA A 146 16.50 26.08 -16.78
C ALA A 146 15.57 24.89 -17.08
N GLN A 147 15.36 24.57 -18.35
CA GLN A 147 14.56 23.41 -18.76
C GLN A 147 15.20 22.09 -18.33
N ALA A 148 16.52 21.93 -18.51
CA ALA A 148 17.24 20.74 -18.06
C ALA A 148 17.10 20.53 -16.55
N LEU A 149 17.19 21.62 -15.77
CA LEU A 149 16.97 21.59 -14.32
C LEU A 149 15.52 21.24 -13.97
N GLU A 150 14.53 21.79 -14.68
CA GLU A 150 13.12 21.48 -14.45
C GLU A 150 12.83 20.00 -14.71
N VAL A 151 13.30 19.46 -15.85
CA VAL A 151 13.18 18.03 -16.19
C VAL A 151 13.76 17.17 -15.08
N LYS A 152 14.95 17.51 -14.59
CA LYS A 152 15.62 16.77 -13.51
C LYS A 152 14.80 16.79 -12.22
N ILE A 153 14.33 17.96 -11.80
CA ILE A 153 13.54 18.11 -10.58
C ILE A 153 12.24 17.31 -10.68
N LYS A 154 11.55 17.36 -11.83
CA LYS A 154 10.33 16.59 -12.05
C LYS A 154 10.59 15.09 -12.02
N ALA A 155 11.62 14.60 -12.72
CA ALA A 155 12.01 13.19 -12.67
C ALA A 155 12.14 12.68 -11.23
N VAL A 156 12.80 13.47 -10.39
CA VAL A 156 13.05 13.10 -8.99
C VAL A 156 11.78 13.12 -8.18
N SER A 157 10.93 14.13 -8.39
CA SER A 157 9.63 14.21 -7.73
C SER A 157 8.80 12.97 -8.03
N GLU A 158 8.70 12.57 -9.30
CA GLU A 158 7.97 11.36 -9.72
C GLU A 158 8.59 10.08 -9.14
N PHE A 159 9.91 10.01 -9.02
CA PHE A 159 10.61 8.89 -8.40
C PHE A 159 10.30 8.77 -6.90
N GLU A 160 10.34 9.89 -6.17
CA GLU A 160 10.00 9.92 -4.74
C GLU A 160 8.51 9.61 -4.51
N MET A 161 7.62 10.06 -5.41
CA MET A 161 6.20 9.67 -5.37
C MET A 161 6.02 8.16 -5.60
N THR A 162 6.70 7.58 -6.59
CA THR A 162 6.70 6.13 -6.83
C THR A 162 7.12 5.35 -5.58
N LYS A 163 8.21 5.78 -4.95
CA LYS A 163 8.75 5.20 -3.72
C LYS A 163 7.77 5.31 -2.54
N TYR A 164 7.12 6.46 -2.41
CA TYR A 164 6.08 6.68 -1.40
C TYR A 164 4.92 5.71 -1.59
N PHE A 165 4.34 5.63 -2.80
CA PHE A 165 3.23 4.71 -3.08
C PHE A 165 3.63 3.24 -2.91
N TYR A 166 4.83 2.85 -3.32
CA TYR A 166 5.35 1.50 -3.10
C TYR A 166 5.44 1.16 -1.61
N THR A 167 5.93 2.10 -0.79
CA THR A 167 5.98 1.93 0.67
C THR A 167 4.57 1.76 1.25
N GLN A 168 3.62 2.61 0.87
CA GLN A 168 2.24 2.51 1.36
C GLN A 168 1.56 1.21 0.92
N PHE A 169 1.79 0.78 -0.32
CA PHE A 169 1.29 -0.49 -0.85
C PHE A 169 1.81 -1.67 -0.04
N PHE A 170 3.12 -1.74 0.22
CA PHE A 170 3.72 -2.80 1.01
C PHE A 170 3.15 -2.87 2.43
N VAL A 171 3.00 -1.71 3.10
CA VAL A 171 2.44 -1.65 4.45
C VAL A 171 0.97 -2.10 4.46
N ALA A 172 0.16 -1.64 3.50
CA ALA A 172 -1.25 -2.02 3.41
C ALA A 172 -1.42 -3.53 3.18
N VAL A 173 -0.68 -4.12 2.24
CA VAL A 173 -0.71 -5.58 1.98
C VAL A 173 -0.26 -6.37 3.20
N SER A 174 0.80 -5.94 3.87
CA SER A 174 1.32 -6.60 5.07
C SER A 174 0.31 -6.57 6.23
N MET A 175 -0.30 -5.42 6.50
CA MET A 175 -1.31 -5.27 7.54
C MET A 175 -2.58 -6.07 7.24
N ALA A 176 -3.04 -6.06 5.99
CA ALA A 176 -4.17 -6.87 5.57
C ALA A 176 -3.88 -8.37 5.75
N SER A 177 -2.67 -8.82 5.38
CA SER A 177 -2.28 -10.23 5.52
C SER A 177 -2.19 -10.69 6.98
N ILE A 178 -1.59 -9.88 7.85
CA ILE A 178 -1.50 -10.16 9.29
C ILE A 178 -2.90 -10.19 9.92
N GLY A 179 -3.73 -9.19 9.60
CA GLY A 179 -5.13 -9.13 10.05
C GLY A 179 -5.92 -10.37 9.62
N ALA A 180 -5.75 -10.81 8.37
CA ALA A 180 -6.45 -11.97 7.82
C ALA A 180 -6.05 -13.26 8.54
N VAL A 181 -4.77 -13.46 8.82
CA VAL A 181 -4.29 -14.64 9.57
C VAL A 181 -4.84 -14.66 10.99
N ILE A 182 -4.83 -13.54 11.71
CA ILE A 182 -5.39 -13.44 13.07
C ILE A 182 -6.91 -13.71 13.04
N SER A 183 -7.61 -13.12 12.08
CA SER A 183 -9.05 -13.32 11.89
C SER A 183 -9.37 -14.80 11.58
N ALA A 184 -8.59 -15.45 10.71
CA ALA A 184 -8.79 -16.86 10.38
C ALA A 184 -8.58 -17.79 11.60
N VAL A 185 -7.53 -17.58 12.39
CA VAL A 185 -7.24 -18.38 13.60
C VAL A 185 -8.32 -18.21 14.67
N THR A 186 -8.78 -16.97 14.87
CA THR A 186 -9.86 -16.68 15.84
C THR A 186 -11.19 -17.26 15.37
N LEU A 187 -11.53 -17.11 14.08
CA LEU A 187 -12.71 -17.72 13.47
C LEU A 187 -12.70 -19.24 13.57
N PHE A 188 -11.56 -19.89 13.34
CA PHE A 188 -11.41 -21.34 13.49
C PHE A 188 -11.67 -21.78 14.95
N SER A 189 -11.12 -21.05 15.91
CA SER A 189 -11.29 -21.32 17.34
C SER A 189 -12.76 -21.15 17.78
N MET A 190 -13.43 -20.12 17.26
CA MET A 190 -14.85 -19.90 17.48
C MET A 190 -15.71 -21.00 16.83
N SER A 191 -15.37 -21.40 15.61
CA SER A 191 -16.11 -22.43 14.86
C SER A 191 -16.07 -23.79 15.56
N LYS A 192 -14.94 -24.15 16.19
CA LYS A 192 -14.82 -25.41 16.95
C LYS A 192 -15.70 -25.44 18.20
N SER A 193 -15.86 -24.30 18.87
CA SER A 193 -16.67 -24.22 20.10
C SER A 193 -18.15 -24.03 19.80
N GLY A 194 -18.47 -23.51 18.61
CA GLY A 194 -19.79 -23.03 18.24
C GLY A 194 -19.97 -21.58 18.66
N TRP A 195 -20.63 -20.78 17.82
CA TRP A 195 -20.84 -19.35 18.05
C TRP A 195 -21.58 -19.07 19.35
N ASP A 196 -22.59 -19.88 19.67
CA ASP A 196 -23.43 -19.71 20.87
C ASP A 196 -22.70 -20.07 22.17
N ASN A 197 -21.68 -20.93 22.09
CA ASN A 197 -20.94 -21.41 23.26
C ASN A 197 -19.63 -20.65 23.51
N CYS A 198 -19.30 -19.66 22.68
CA CYS A 198 -18.12 -18.82 22.85
C CYS A 198 -18.30 -17.87 24.05
N LYS A 199 -18.05 -18.38 25.26
CA LYS A 199 -18.11 -17.59 26.51
C LYS A 199 -17.03 -16.50 26.58
N SER A 200 -15.96 -16.62 25.81
CA SER A 200 -14.85 -15.68 25.79
C SER A 200 -15.14 -14.48 24.89
N ARG A 201 -15.70 -13.41 25.45
CA ARG A 201 -15.88 -12.11 24.78
C ARG A 201 -14.61 -11.57 24.09
N PRO A 202 -13.38 -11.73 24.67
CA PRO A 202 -12.17 -11.21 24.04
C PRO A 202 -11.87 -11.80 22.66
N LEU A 203 -12.16 -13.09 22.43
CA LEU A 203 -11.91 -13.73 21.13
C LEU A 203 -12.78 -13.12 20.02
N VAL A 204 -14.06 -12.86 20.32
CA VAL A 204 -14.98 -12.22 19.37
C VAL A 204 -14.49 -10.81 19.04
N THR A 205 -14.07 -10.04 20.04
CA THR A 205 -13.52 -8.70 19.84
C THR A 205 -12.27 -8.71 18.96
N ILE A 206 -11.33 -9.64 19.20
CA ILE A 206 -10.13 -9.78 18.37
C ILE A 206 -10.50 -10.12 16.93
N PHE A 207 -11.43 -11.05 16.72
CA PHE A 207 -11.92 -11.42 15.39
C PHE A 207 -12.51 -10.22 14.65
N VAL A 208 -13.40 -9.46 15.30
CA VAL A 208 -14.05 -8.29 14.69
C VAL A 208 -13.03 -7.21 14.34
N VAL A 209 -12.13 -6.87 15.26
CA VAL A 209 -11.11 -5.83 15.05
C VAL A 209 -10.13 -6.23 13.95
N SER A 210 -9.61 -7.46 13.97
CA SER A 210 -8.68 -7.95 12.93
C SER A 210 -9.33 -8.04 11.55
N SER A 211 -10.59 -8.44 11.47
CA SER A 211 -11.36 -8.42 10.22
C SER A 211 -11.57 -6.98 9.71
N GLY A 212 -11.89 -6.04 10.60
CA GLY A 212 -12.00 -4.62 10.26
C GLY A 212 -10.69 -4.03 9.71
N ILE A 213 -9.56 -4.34 10.35
CA ILE A 213 -8.22 -3.96 9.88
C ILE A 213 -7.96 -4.52 8.48
N THR A 214 -8.27 -5.80 8.27
CA THR A 214 -8.09 -6.48 6.97
C THR A 214 -8.88 -5.81 5.87
N VAL A 215 -10.17 -5.56 6.11
CA VAL A 215 -11.06 -4.90 5.14
C VAL A 215 -10.62 -3.45 4.88
N PHE A 216 -10.21 -2.73 5.93
CA PHE A 216 -9.75 -1.35 5.80
C PHE A 216 -8.51 -1.24 4.91
N PHE A 217 -7.46 -2.03 5.19
CA PHE A 217 -6.20 -1.95 4.42
C PHE A 217 -6.29 -2.57 3.03
N SER A 218 -7.11 -3.61 2.84
CA SER A 218 -7.39 -4.10 1.49
C SER A 218 -8.16 -3.06 0.67
N SER A 219 -9.17 -2.40 1.26
CA SER A 219 -9.93 -1.36 0.57
C SER A 219 -9.08 -0.13 0.24
N SER A 220 -8.14 0.26 1.11
CA SER A 220 -7.29 1.43 0.86
C SER A 220 -6.41 1.26 -0.39
N ILE A 221 -5.92 0.05 -0.68
CA ILE A 221 -5.18 -0.26 -1.91
C ILE A 221 -6.03 0.08 -3.14
N PHE A 222 -7.31 -0.30 -3.13
CA PHE A 222 -8.21 -0.10 -4.27
C PHE A 222 -8.74 1.33 -4.39
N ILE A 223 -9.04 2.00 -3.26
CA ILE A 223 -9.53 3.39 -3.22
C ILE A 223 -8.44 4.34 -3.72
N PHE A 224 -7.20 4.16 -3.25
CA PHE A 224 -6.07 5.00 -3.65
C PHE A 224 -5.38 4.52 -4.93
N GLN A 225 -5.89 3.46 -5.59
CA GLN A 225 -5.34 2.88 -6.80
C GLN A 225 -3.81 2.75 -6.76
N LEU A 226 -3.26 2.28 -5.62
CA LEU A 226 -1.82 2.39 -5.33
C LEU A 226 -0.95 1.76 -6.42
N GLU A 227 -1.38 0.65 -6.99
CA GLU A 227 -0.68 -0.02 -8.10
C GLU A 227 -0.66 0.80 -9.39
N SER A 228 -1.80 1.40 -9.78
CA SER A 228 -1.88 2.30 -10.94
C SER A 228 -0.98 3.51 -10.74
N ASN A 229 -1.01 4.10 -9.54
CA ASN A 229 -0.16 5.24 -9.20
C ASN A 229 1.32 4.87 -9.30
N ILE A 230 1.74 3.72 -8.79
CA ILE A 230 3.14 3.25 -8.93
C ILE A 230 3.51 3.12 -10.41
N ALA A 231 2.66 2.48 -11.23
CA ALA A 231 2.94 2.27 -12.65
C ALA A 231 3.01 3.59 -13.45
N GLU A 232 2.09 4.51 -13.19
CA GLU A 232 2.01 5.81 -13.86
C GLU A 232 3.15 6.74 -13.46
N ASN A 233 3.44 6.91 -12.16
CA ASN A 233 4.56 7.73 -11.68
C ASN A 233 5.90 7.15 -12.17
N LYS A 234 6.04 5.81 -12.22
CA LYS A 234 7.21 5.15 -12.82
C LYS A 234 7.34 5.48 -14.31
N LYS A 235 6.24 5.46 -15.06
CA LYS A 235 6.24 5.83 -16.49
C LYS A 235 6.64 7.30 -16.68
N LEU A 236 6.11 8.21 -15.85
CA LEU A 236 6.47 9.63 -15.88
C LEU A 236 7.95 9.84 -15.56
N TYR A 237 8.47 9.19 -14.50
CA TYR A 237 9.89 9.19 -14.17
C TYR A 237 10.77 8.77 -15.35
N LEU A 238 10.45 7.64 -15.99
CA LEU A 238 11.20 7.17 -17.16
C LEU A 238 11.11 8.13 -18.35
N GLY A 239 9.97 8.79 -18.53
CA GLY A 239 9.78 9.85 -19.54
C GLY A 239 10.72 11.03 -19.29
N TYR A 240 10.76 11.55 -18.06
CA TYR A 240 11.65 12.64 -17.70
C TYR A 240 13.13 12.25 -17.75
N ALA A 241 13.49 11.05 -17.29
CA ALA A 241 14.86 10.55 -17.37
C ALA A 241 15.33 10.40 -18.83
N ALA A 242 14.49 9.86 -19.71
CA ALA A 242 14.80 9.78 -21.13
C ALA A 242 14.92 11.16 -21.79
N LEU A 243 14.11 12.14 -21.37
CA LEU A 243 14.22 13.51 -21.85
C LEU A 243 15.50 14.19 -21.35
N GLU A 244 15.87 13.99 -20.09
CA GLU A 244 17.14 14.45 -19.51
C GLU A 244 18.34 13.89 -20.30
N ASP A 245 18.38 12.58 -20.52
CA ASP A 245 19.45 11.93 -21.27
C ASP A 245 19.59 12.49 -22.69
N ARG A 246 18.48 12.83 -23.35
CA ARG A 246 18.50 13.49 -24.67
C ARG A 246 19.07 14.90 -24.60
N ILE A 247 18.70 15.68 -23.58
CA ILE A 247 19.25 17.02 -23.37
C ILE A 247 20.75 16.93 -23.14
N LEU A 248 21.21 16.04 -22.25
CA LEU A 248 22.63 15.82 -21.95
C LEU A 248 23.40 15.30 -23.18
N SER A 249 22.79 14.41 -23.96
CA SER A 249 23.35 13.93 -25.22
C SER A 249 23.49 15.05 -26.24
N TYR A 250 22.49 15.94 -26.35
CA TYR A 250 22.59 17.12 -27.21
C TYR A 250 23.68 18.09 -26.74
N LEU A 251 23.81 18.32 -25.44
CA LEU A 251 24.85 19.18 -24.89
C LEU A 251 26.27 18.67 -25.17
N SER A 252 26.45 17.34 -25.27
CA SER A 252 27.75 16.73 -25.57
C SER A 252 28.02 16.57 -27.07
N THR A 253 27.00 16.21 -27.86
CA THR A 253 27.15 15.88 -29.29
C THR A 253 26.79 17.02 -30.25
N LYS A 254 26.10 18.05 -29.76
CA LYS A 254 25.50 19.15 -30.53
C LYS A 254 24.47 18.70 -31.56
N GLN A 255 23.98 17.45 -31.46
CA GLN A 255 22.95 16.89 -32.33
C GLN A 255 21.81 16.35 -31.47
N PHE A 256 20.60 16.85 -31.69
CA PHE A 256 19.44 16.40 -30.92
C PHE A 256 18.70 15.31 -31.72
N ALA A 257 18.67 14.09 -31.18
CA ALA A 257 17.95 12.98 -31.80
C ALA A 257 16.45 13.06 -31.49
N LEU A 258 15.62 13.20 -32.53
CA LEU A 258 14.17 13.12 -32.40
C LEU A 258 13.74 11.68 -32.08
N SER A 259 12.93 11.52 -31.04
CA SER A 259 12.43 10.20 -30.67
C SER A 259 11.23 9.85 -31.53
N THR A 260 11.42 8.93 -32.48
CA THR A 260 10.32 8.34 -33.25
C THR A 260 9.82 7.11 -32.51
N VAL A 261 9.13 7.31 -31.39
CA VAL A 261 8.66 6.20 -30.54
C VAL A 261 7.50 5.42 -31.19
N ASP A 262 6.67 6.04 -32.05
CA ASP A 262 5.40 5.42 -32.47
C ASP A 262 5.25 5.12 -33.97
N ALA A 263 6.29 5.30 -34.78
CA ALA A 263 6.21 4.87 -36.18
C ALA A 263 6.48 3.35 -36.27
N PRO A 264 5.51 2.50 -36.66
CA PRO A 264 5.75 1.08 -36.88
C PRO A 264 6.90 0.94 -37.87
N VAL A 265 7.99 0.36 -37.39
CA VAL A 265 9.18 0.13 -38.20
C VAL A 265 8.82 -0.99 -39.16
N ASN A 266 8.42 -0.62 -40.38
CA ASN A 266 8.38 -1.57 -41.47
C ASN A 266 9.84 -2.08 -41.67
N PRO A 267 10.09 -3.40 -41.55
CA PRO A 267 11.42 -3.97 -41.69
C PRO A 267 11.86 -3.82 -43.15
N GLY A 268 12.53 -2.71 -43.46
CA GLY A 268 12.97 -2.38 -44.83
C GLY A 268 13.15 -0.89 -45.10
N GLN A 269 12.60 0.01 -44.27
CA GLN A 269 12.90 1.44 -44.38
C GLN A 269 13.89 1.84 -43.30
N ALA A 270 15.11 2.21 -43.72
CA ALA A 270 16.07 2.87 -42.85
C ALA A 270 15.40 4.11 -42.26
N LYS A 271 15.12 4.10 -40.95
CA LYS A 271 14.60 5.26 -40.22
C LYS A 271 15.64 6.38 -40.37
N THR A 272 15.39 7.33 -41.28
CA THR A 272 16.19 8.55 -41.35
C THR A 272 16.00 9.24 -40.00
N ARG A 273 17.00 9.16 -39.12
CA ARG A 273 16.98 9.90 -37.86
C ARG A 273 17.03 11.37 -38.22
N SER A 274 15.94 12.09 -37.98
CA SER A 274 15.93 13.53 -38.08
C SER A 274 16.68 14.10 -36.88
N PHE A 275 17.73 14.86 -37.16
CA PHE A 275 18.50 15.57 -36.15
C PHE A 275 18.11 17.04 -36.19
N ILE A 276 18.01 17.65 -35.01
CA ILE A 276 17.85 19.09 -34.87
C ILE A 276 19.20 19.67 -34.43
N ASP A 277 19.71 20.61 -35.21
CA ASP A 277 20.99 21.27 -34.96
C ASP A 277 20.83 22.67 -34.34
N LYS A 278 19.64 23.27 -34.42
CA LYS A 278 19.37 24.60 -33.86
C LYS A 278 18.82 24.51 -32.44
N THR A 279 19.50 25.14 -31.50
CA THR A 279 19.10 25.18 -30.08
C THR A 279 17.67 25.69 -29.86
N THR A 280 17.19 26.67 -30.65
CA THR A 280 15.82 27.19 -30.52
C THR A 280 14.76 26.14 -30.85
N GLU A 281 15.02 25.30 -31.86
CA GLU A 281 14.13 24.19 -32.24
C GLU A 281 14.16 23.09 -31.18
N VAL A 282 15.34 22.81 -30.60
CA VAL A 282 15.49 21.89 -29.46
C VAL A 282 14.68 22.36 -28.24
N ILE A 283 14.77 23.63 -27.86
CA ILE A 283 13.99 24.20 -26.75
C ILE A 283 12.49 24.03 -26.98
N SER A 284 12.03 24.28 -28.20
CA SER A 284 10.60 24.17 -28.56
C SER A 284 10.13 22.72 -28.51
N TYR A 285 10.99 21.78 -28.90
CA TYR A 285 10.74 20.35 -28.76
C TYR A 285 10.68 19.92 -27.28
N ILE A 286 11.63 20.37 -26.46
CA ILE A 286 11.63 20.10 -25.01
C ILE A 286 10.36 20.64 -24.36
N ASP A 287 9.91 21.85 -24.72
CA ASP A 287 8.65 22.42 -24.24
C ASP A 287 7.44 21.56 -24.62
N GLY A 288 7.42 21.03 -25.84
CA GLY A 288 6.37 20.13 -26.32
C GLY A 288 6.33 18.80 -25.55
N GLU A 289 7.49 18.18 -25.34
CA GLU A 289 7.61 16.93 -24.58
C GLU A 289 7.29 17.15 -23.09
N LEU A 290 7.78 18.25 -22.51
CA LEU A 290 7.42 18.64 -21.14
C LEU A 290 5.91 18.83 -21.02
N ALA A 291 5.27 19.53 -21.95
CA ALA A 291 3.82 19.69 -21.93
C ALA A 291 3.07 18.36 -22.07
N ALA A 292 3.58 17.42 -22.87
CA ALA A 292 2.99 16.09 -23.04
C ALA A 292 3.13 15.20 -21.80
N ILE A 293 4.24 15.31 -21.06
CA ILE A 293 4.56 14.48 -19.89
C ILE A 293 4.12 15.15 -18.57
N ASN A 294 3.76 16.44 -18.59
CA ASN A 294 3.34 17.19 -17.40
C ASN A 294 1.93 16.78 -16.91
N ASN A 295 1.85 15.59 -16.34
CA ASN A 295 0.69 15.04 -15.68
C ASN A 295 1.01 14.71 -14.22
N ILE A 296 0.02 14.82 -13.34
CA ILE A 296 0.14 14.41 -11.94
C ILE A 296 -0.61 13.09 -11.81
N ALA A 297 0.13 11.99 -11.70
CA ALA A 297 -0.44 10.66 -11.58
C ALA A 297 -0.91 10.39 -10.13
N ILE A 298 -2.10 10.90 -9.80
CA ILE A 298 -2.80 10.59 -8.54
C ILE A 298 -4.19 10.05 -8.89
N GLY A 299 -4.27 8.72 -8.98
CA GLY A 299 -5.51 7.97 -9.07
C GLY A 299 -6.22 7.90 -7.71
N PHE A 300 -7.51 8.21 -7.73
CA PHE A 300 -8.40 8.06 -6.58
C PHE A 300 -9.78 7.66 -7.06
N ASP A 301 -10.26 6.52 -6.57
CA ASP A 301 -11.57 5.99 -6.91
C ASP A 301 -12.57 6.28 -5.80
N ALA A 302 -13.24 7.43 -5.90
CA ALA A 302 -14.28 7.81 -4.95
C ALA A 302 -15.49 6.85 -4.99
N ALA A 303 -15.73 6.16 -6.11
CA ALA A 303 -16.86 5.24 -6.24
C ALA A 303 -16.67 3.97 -5.42
N LYS A 304 -15.43 3.63 -5.06
CA LYS A 304 -15.12 2.51 -4.15
C LYS A 304 -15.32 2.86 -2.68
N ILE A 305 -15.61 4.11 -2.34
CA ILE A 305 -15.97 4.49 -0.97
C ILE A 305 -17.43 4.10 -0.75
N PRO A 306 -17.74 3.24 0.24
CA PRO A 306 -19.11 2.86 0.52
C PRO A 306 -20.00 4.08 0.79
N ASN A 307 -21.12 4.19 0.07
CA ASN A 307 -22.10 5.25 0.33
C ASN A 307 -22.75 5.02 1.70
N TYR A 308 -22.59 5.99 2.60
CA TYR A 308 -23.13 5.92 3.97
C TYR A 308 -24.66 5.73 4.00
N GLN A 309 -25.38 6.26 2.99
CA GLN A 309 -26.83 6.09 2.90
C GLN A 309 -27.23 4.63 2.68
N ASP A 310 -26.45 3.88 1.91
CA ASP A 310 -26.75 2.47 1.64
C ASP A 310 -26.43 1.60 2.85
N LEU A 311 -25.39 1.95 3.61
CA LEU A 311 -25.11 1.32 4.91
C LEU A 311 -26.23 1.59 5.94
N GLN A 312 -26.81 2.80 5.95
CA GLN A 312 -27.95 3.11 6.81
C GLN A 312 -29.19 2.28 6.45
N LYS A 313 -29.50 2.13 5.15
CA LYS A 313 -30.62 1.31 4.68
C LYS A 313 -30.46 -0.15 5.13
N LEU A 314 -29.27 -0.73 4.94
CA LEU A 314 -28.96 -2.09 5.40
C LEU A 314 -29.13 -2.25 6.91
N THR A 315 -28.74 -1.24 7.70
CA THR A 315 -28.90 -1.25 9.16
C THR A 315 -30.37 -1.21 9.57
N ASN A 316 -31.18 -0.41 8.87
CA ASN A 316 -32.61 -0.29 9.15
C ASN A 316 -33.38 -1.55 8.74
N GLU A 317 -33.00 -2.21 7.64
CA GLU A 317 -33.60 -3.46 7.17
C GLU A 317 -33.22 -4.67 8.04
N ALA A 318 -32.01 -4.69 8.61
CA ALA A 318 -31.55 -5.75 9.51
C ALA A 318 -32.20 -5.72 10.91
N SER A 319 -33.01 -4.70 11.23
CA SER A 319 -33.73 -4.57 12.50
C SER A 319 -35.26 -4.69 12.32
N PRO A 320 -35.81 -5.83 11.86
CA PRO A 320 -37.25 -5.98 11.57
C PRO A 320 -38.14 -6.10 12.83
N GLY A 321 -37.65 -5.74 14.04
CA GLY A 321 -38.28 -6.13 15.31
C GLY A 321 -38.76 -5.00 16.23
N LYS A 322 -38.69 -3.72 15.85
CA LYS A 322 -39.19 -2.61 16.68
C LYS A 322 -40.28 -1.80 15.97
N SER A 323 -41.31 -2.49 15.46
CA SER A 323 -42.59 -1.85 15.17
C SER A 323 -43.41 -1.76 16.46
N SER A 324 -43.45 -0.56 17.04
CA SER A 324 -44.55 0.00 17.84
C SER A 324 -45.23 -0.92 18.87
N GLN A 325 -44.73 -0.86 20.12
CA GLN A 325 -45.57 -0.88 21.32
C GLN A 325 -45.48 0.47 22.00
#